data_AF-A0A4P8J5C2-F1
#
_entry.id   AF-A0A4P8J5C2-F1
#
_cell.length_a   1.000
_cell.length_b   1.000
_cell.length_c   1.000
_cell.angle_alpha   90.00
_cell.angle_beta   90.00
_cell.angle_gamma   90.00
#
_symmetry.space_group_name_H-M   'P 1'
#
loop_
_entity.id
_entity.type
_entity.pdbx_description
1 polymer ?
#
loop_
_entity_poly.entity_id
_entity_poly.type
_entity_poly.pdbx_seq_one_letter_code
_entity_poly.pdbx_strand_id
1 'polypeptide(L)' 'SGIADRMSKEITALAPSSMKIKVVAPPERKYSVWIGGSILASLSTFQQMW' A
#
# COMPACT_ATOMS: atom_id res chain seq x y z
N SER A 1 -11.21 -12.38 4.43
CA SER A 1 -10.02 -12.08 3.60
C SER A 1 -10.15 -12.88 2.33
N GLY A 2 -10.10 -12.26 1.15
CA GLY A 2 -10.28 -12.98 -0.12
C GLY A 2 -9.99 -12.14 -1.35
N ILE A 3 -10.25 -10.83 -1.28
CA ILE A 3 -9.83 -9.88 -2.32
C ILE A 3 -8.31 -9.81 -2.44
N ALA A 4 -7.58 -9.80 -1.32
CA ALA A 4 -6.11 -9.75 -1.34
C ALA A 4 -5.51 -10.99 -2.04
N ASP A 5 -6.04 -12.18 -1.73
CA ASP A 5 -5.60 -13.44 -2.34
C ASP A 5 -5.96 -13.51 -3.82
N ARG A 6 -7.17 -13.08 -4.19
CA ARG A 6 -7.60 -13.00 -5.59
C ARG A 6 -6.72 -12.04 -6.37
N MET A 7 -6.44 -10.86 -5.83
CA MET A 7 -5.58 -9.85 -6.46
C MET A 7 -4.14 -10.34 -6.61
N SER A 8 -3.61 -11.05 -5.62
CA SER A 8 -2.29 -11.67 -5.73
C SER A 8 -2.22 -12.66 -6.88
N LYS A 9 -3.22 -13.54 -7.00
CA LYS A 9 -3.30 -14.54 -8.08
C LYS A 9 -3.45 -13.91 -9.46
N GLU A 10 -4.39 -12.99 -9.62
CA GLU A 10 -4.67 -12.35 -10.92
C GLU A 10 -3.49 -11.50 -11.39
N ILE A 11 -2.85 -10.73 -10.52
CA ILE A 11 -1.68 -9.91 -10.89
C ILE A 11 -0.47 -10.81 -11.19
N THR A 12 -0.28 -11.90 -10.45
CA THR A 12 0.81 -12.86 -10.72
C THR A 12 0.63 -13.57 -12.06
N ALA A 13 -0.60 -13.84 -12.47
CA ALA A 13 -0.89 -14.43 -13.78
C ALA A 13 -0.62 -13.47 -14.95
N LEU A 14 -0.74 -12.15 -14.72
CA LEU A 14 -0.55 -11.12 -15.75
C LEU A 14 0.90 -10.62 -15.84
N ALA A 15 1.65 -10.66 -14.74
CA ALA A 15 3.01 -10.12 -14.72
C ALA A 15 4.04 -11.09 -15.31
N PRO A 16 5.14 -10.58 -15.88
CA PRO A 16 6.28 -11.40 -16.27
C PRO A 16 6.85 -12.20 -15.09
N SER A 17 7.28 -13.44 -15.34
CA SER A 17 7.80 -14.36 -14.32
C SER A 17 9.08 -13.88 -13.61
N SER A 18 9.76 -12.87 -14.15
CA SER A 18 10.91 -12.22 -13.52
C SER A 18 10.52 -11.25 -12.40
N MET A 19 9.23 -10.87 -12.28
CA MET A 19 8.77 -9.88 -11.33
C MET A 19 8.16 -10.52 -10.08
N LYS A 20 8.64 -10.11 -8.91
CA LYS A 20 8.09 -10.56 -7.62
C LYS A 20 6.95 -9.66 -7.17
N ILE A 21 5.76 -10.21 -7.04
CA ILE A 21 4.56 -9.49 -6.60
C ILE A 21 4.30 -9.75 -5.11
N LYS A 22 3.97 -8.69 -4.37
CA LYS A 22 3.57 -8.77 -2.95
C LYS A 22 2.35 -7.88 -2.71
N VAL A 23 1.20 -8.49 -2.44
CA VAL A 23 -0.01 -7.78 -2.02
C VAL A 23 0.02 -7.58 -0.51
N VAL A 24 -0.14 -6.34 -0.05
CA VAL A 24 -0.17 -5.96 1.38
C VAL A 24 -1.54 -5.43 1.72
N ALA A 25 -2.26 -6.12 2.60
CA ALA A 25 -3.63 -5.78 2.99
C ALA A 25 -3.80 -5.88 4.52
N PRO A 26 -3.29 -4.91 5.29
CA PRO A 26 -3.39 -4.92 6.74
C PRO A 26 -4.84 -4.71 7.20
N PRO A 27 -5.22 -5.16 8.42
CA PRO A 27 -6.56 -4.97 8.96
C PRO A 27 -6.98 -3.49 9.06
N GLU A 28 -6.05 -2.62 9.44
CA GLU A 28 -6.23 -1.18 9.58
C GLU A 28 -6.25 -0.42 8.25
N ARG A 29 -6.28 -1.11 7.10
CA ARG A 29 -6.30 -0.51 5.74
C ARG A 29 -7.35 0.59 5.53
N LYS A 30 -8.45 0.56 6.30
CA LYS A 30 -9.48 1.61 6.31
C LYS A 30 -8.92 2.98 6.72
N TYR A 31 -7.90 3.00 7.58
CA TYR A 31 -7.31 4.21 8.15
C TYR A 31 -5.94 4.53 7.58
N SER A 32 -5.41 3.73 6.65
CA SER A 32 -4.06 3.93 6.10
C SER A 32 -3.83 5.32 5.51
N VAL A 33 -4.85 5.93 4.89
CA VAL A 33 -4.77 7.31 4.38
C VAL A 33 -4.56 8.32 5.51
N TRP A 34 -5.33 8.19 6.59
CA TRP A 34 -5.23 9.07 7.76
C TRP A 34 -3.90 8.88 8.50
N ILE A 35 -3.46 7.63 8.67
CA ILE A 35 -2.17 7.31 9.29
C ILE A 35 -1.03 7.92 8.46
N GLY A 36 -1.03 7.71 7.14
CA GLY A 36 -0.02 8.30 6.25
C GLY A 36 -0.01 9.83 6.29
N GLY A 37 -1.18 10.46 6.30
CA GLY A 37 -1.32 11.91 6.44
C GLY A 37 -0.75 12.44 7.76
N SER A 38 -1.02 11.77 8.88
CA SER A 38 -0.47 12.16 10.19
C SER A 38 1.05 12.05 10.24
N ILE A 39 1.64 11.03 9.62
CA ILE A 39 3.10 10.86 9.53
C ILE A 39 3.67 11.98 8.66
N LEU A 40 3.11 12.19 7.47
CA LEU A 40 3.57 13.21 6.53
C LEU A 40 3.54 14.61 7.13
N ALA A 41 2.44 14.99 7.79
CA ALA A 41 2.29 16.28 8.46
C ALA A 41 3.32 16.51 9.58
N SER A 42 3.82 15.43 10.19
CA SER A 42 4.81 15.49 11.26
C SER A 42 6.26 15.55 10.75
N LEU A 43 6.50 15.40 9.43
CA LEU A 43 7.85 15.47 8.87
C LEU A 43 8.35 16.91 8.79
N SER A 44 9.57 17.17 9.24
CA SER A 44 10.23 18.49 9.13
C SER A 44 10.40 18.93 7.67
N THR A 45 10.64 17.98 6.76
CA THR A 45 10.71 18.26 5.31
C THR A 45 9.37 18.73 4.74
N PHE A 46 8.27 18.30 5.33
CA PHE A 46 6.93 18.72 4.92
C PHE A 46 6.59 20.13 5.39
N GLN A 47 7.23 20.61 6.48
CA GLN A 47 7.06 22.00 6.95
C GLN A 47 7.55 23.04 5.94
N GLN A 48 8.54 22.70 5.10
CA GLN A 48 9.10 23.60 4.09
C GLN A 48 8.29 23.65 2.79
N MET A 49 7.26 22.81 2.65
CA MET A 49 6.42 22.72 1.45
C MET A 49 5.07 23.42 1.59
N TRP A 50 4.80 24.04 2.74
CA TRP A 50 3.64 24.87 3.02
C TRP A 50 3.97 26.36 2.90
#